data_AF-A0A8T9DIG3-F1
#
_entry.id   AF-A0A8T9DIG3-F1
#
_cell.length_a   1.000
_cell.length_b   1.000
_cell.length_c   1.000
_cell.angle_alpha   90.00
_cell.angle_beta   90.00
_cell.angle_gamma   90.00
#
_symmetry.space_group_name_H-M   'P 1'
#
loop_
_entity.id
_entity.type
_entity.pdbx_description
1 polymer ?
#
loop_
_entity_poly.entity_id
_entity_poly.type
_entity_poly.pdbx_seq_one_letter_code
_entity_poly.pdbx_strand_id
1 'polypeptide(L)'
;MAFAIKAKIANAGAMTFAFTAQKTMYGGKHVAKGDAIFLFASENEGGLGLVARGIVTSVEAVARKLGIARQTPRVSLAIERIAQAKRPLGRAELKRLTNWNDGQPGCHRPVVWPAPGWWLMAGFSETES
;
A
#
# COMPACT_ATOMS: atom_id res chain seq x y z
N MET A 1 -10.67 4.30 -0.75
CA MET A 1 -10.41 2.85 -0.57
C MET A 1 -8.93 2.64 -0.20
N ALA A 2 -8.53 1.48 0.30
CA ALA A 2 -7.13 1.18 0.60
C ALA A 2 -6.56 0.15 -0.38
N PHE A 3 -5.36 0.43 -0.92
CA PHE A 3 -4.65 -0.45 -1.84
C PHE A 3 -3.25 -0.77 -1.33
N ALA A 4 -2.57 -1.71 -1.97
CA ALA A 4 -1.20 -2.02 -1.66
C ALA A 4 -0.37 -2.23 -2.93
N ILE A 5 0.88 -1.78 -2.87
CA ILE A 5 1.87 -1.94 -3.92
C ILE A 5 3.12 -2.60 -3.33
N LYS A 6 3.64 -3.61 -4.05
CA LYS A 6 4.95 -4.18 -3.76
C LYS A 6 5.89 -3.72 -4.87
N ALA A 7 6.91 -2.95 -4.50
CA ALA A 7 7.85 -2.36 -5.45
C ALA A 7 9.25 -2.30 -4.86
N LYS A 8 10.24 -2.06 -5.72
CA LYS A 8 11.58 -1.68 -5.28
C LYS A 8 11.51 -0.28 -4.69
N ILE A 9 11.88 -0.14 -3.41
CA ILE A 9 11.88 1.15 -2.71
C ILE A 9 13.26 1.32 -2.10
N ALA A 10 14.07 2.21 -2.69
CA ALA A 10 15.43 2.45 -2.23
C ALA A 10 15.48 3.39 -1.01
N ASN A 11 14.63 4.43 -1.00
CA ASN A 11 14.54 5.38 0.09
C ASN A 11 13.12 5.37 0.68
N ALA A 12 12.91 4.66 1.79
CA ALA A 12 11.65 4.66 2.53
C ALA A 12 11.32 6.02 3.19
N GLY A 13 12.32 6.89 3.35
CA GLY A 13 12.21 8.23 3.90
C GLY A 13 11.74 9.31 2.92
N ALA A 14 11.49 8.95 1.65
CA ALA A 14 11.03 9.92 0.65
C ALA A 14 9.62 10.45 0.97
N MET A 15 9.40 11.75 0.79
CA MET A 15 8.08 12.38 0.96
C MET A 15 7.13 12.02 -0.20
N THR A 16 7.69 11.76 -1.38
CA THR A 16 6.91 11.37 -2.57
C THR A 16 7.52 10.14 -3.23
N PHE A 17 6.67 9.24 -3.70
CA PHE A 17 7.06 8.06 -4.45
C PHE A 17 6.42 8.09 -5.84
N ALA A 18 7.22 7.81 -6.85
CA ALA A 18 6.76 7.63 -8.22
C ALA A 18 7.03 6.19 -8.67
N PHE A 19 5.99 5.52 -9.14
CA PHE A 19 6.05 4.15 -9.60
C PHE A 19 5.50 4.05 -11.01
N THR A 20 6.25 3.44 -11.91
CA THR A 20 5.83 3.23 -13.30
C THR A 20 5.42 1.80 -13.54
N ALA A 21 4.25 1.60 -14.15
CA ALA A 21 3.76 0.31 -14.62
C ALA A 21 3.86 -0.84 -13.59
N GLN A 22 3.48 -0.55 -12.34
CA GLN A 22 3.54 -1.48 -11.25
C GLN A 22 2.27 -2.33 -11.16
N LYS A 23 2.44 -3.56 -10.68
CA LYS A 23 1.32 -4.41 -10.29
C LYS A 23 0.82 -3.94 -8.92
N THR A 24 -0.47 -3.74 -8.83
CA THR A 24 -1.15 -3.43 -7.57
C THR A 24 -1.86 -4.64 -7.02
N MET A 25 -1.91 -4.78 -5.71
CA MET A 25 -2.70 -5.78 -5.01
C MET A 25 -4.12 -5.25 -4.72
N TYR A 26 -5.03 -6.15 -4.34
CA TYR A 26 -6.40 -5.80 -3.90
C TYR A 26 -7.21 -4.95 -4.90
N GLY A 27 -7.22 -5.36 -6.17
CA GLY A 27 -8.06 -4.71 -7.18
C GLY A 27 -7.58 -3.32 -7.63
N GLY A 28 -6.29 -2.99 -7.45
CA GLY A 28 -5.73 -1.67 -7.77
C GLY A 28 -5.79 -1.22 -9.24
N LYS A 29 -6.45 -1.96 -10.13
CA LYS A 29 -6.97 -1.40 -11.39
C LYS A 29 -8.00 -0.29 -11.18
N HIS A 30 -8.58 -0.18 -9.98
CA HIS A 30 -9.56 0.84 -9.59
C HIS A 30 -8.95 1.91 -8.66
N VAL A 31 -7.62 1.94 -8.50
CA VAL A 31 -7.00 2.98 -7.69
C VAL A 31 -7.22 4.35 -8.31
N ALA A 32 -7.60 5.33 -7.50
CA ALA A 32 -7.85 6.69 -7.90
C ALA A 32 -7.01 7.67 -7.07
N LYS A 33 -6.92 8.92 -7.54
CA LYS A 33 -6.37 10.01 -6.74
C LYS A 33 -7.18 10.16 -5.44
N GLY A 34 -6.48 10.37 -4.32
CA GLY A 34 -7.06 10.48 -2.98
C GLY A 34 -7.18 9.14 -2.23
N ASP A 35 -6.96 8.01 -2.90
CA ASP A 35 -6.98 6.71 -2.23
C ASP A 35 -5.75 6.49 -1.35
N ALA A 36 -5.96 5.76 -0.26
CA ALA A 36 -4.88 5.33 0.61
C ALA A 36 -4.14 4.15 -0.02
N ILE A 37 -2.81 4.16 0.09
CA ILE A 37 -1.98 3.08 -0.45
C ILE A 37 -0.85 2.72 0.52
N PHE A 38 -0.64 1.42 0.69
CA PHE A 38 0.43 0.85 1.50
C PHE A 38 1.59 0.42 0.63
N LEU A 39 2.80 0.86 1.00
CA LEU A 39 4.02 0.65 0.24
C LEU A 39 4.84 -0.47 0.88
N PHE A 40 4.99 -1.57 0.16
CA PHE A 40 5.83 -2.69 0.56
C PHE A 40 7.11 -2.68 -0.27
N ALA A 41 8.25 -2.58 0.41
CA ALA A 41 9.55 -2.81 -0.21
C ALA A 41 9.69 -4.30 -0.55
N SER A 42 10.06 -4.61 -1.78
CA SER A 42 10.11 -5.98 -2.27
C SER A 42 11.16 -6.82 -1.53
N GLU A 43 10.73 -7.75 -0.67
CA GLU A 43 11.61 -8.70 0.04
C GLU A 43 12.48 -9.55 -0.89
N ASN A 44 12.02 -9.85 -2.11
CA ASN A 44 12.78 -10.62 -3.11
C ASN A 44 13.97 -9.83 -3.69
N GLU A 45 14.07 -8.53 -3.38
CA GLU A 45 15.21 -7.66 -3.70
C GLU A 45 15.85 -7.12 -2.41
N GLY A 46 15.68 -7.81 -1.28
CA GLY A 46 16.21 -7.39 0.03
C GLY A 46 15.38 -6.32 0.75
N GLY A 47 14.17 -6.03 0.28
CA GLY A 47 13.25 -5.09 0.91
C GLY A 47 12.72 -5.58 2.25
N LEU A 48 12.38 -4.64 3.13
CA LEU A 48 12.08 -4.92 4.53
C LEU A 48 10.56 -5.04 4.83
N GLY A 49 9.74 -5.34 3.82
CA GLY A 49 8.27 -5.45 3.99
C GLY A 49 7.56 -4.10 3.96
N LEU A 50 6.55 -3.87 4.81
CA LEU A 50 5.81 -2.60 4.85
C LEU A 50 6.74 -1.46 5.31
N VAL A 51 6.88 -0.42 4.49
CA VAL A 51 7.78 0.71 4.78
C VAL A 51 7.06 2.03 4.99
N ALA A 52 5.94 2.24 4.30
CA ALA A 52 5.22 3.51 4.35
C ALA A 52 3.74 3.36 4.00
N ARG A 53 2.97 4.38 4.37
CA ARG A 53 1.61 4.63 3.90
C ARG A 53 1.58 6.00 3.22
N GLY A 54 0.82 6.09 2.13
CA GLY A 54 0.64 7.31 1.39
C GLY A 54 -0.77 7.52 0.88
N ILE A 55 -0.99 8.67 0.27
CA ILE A 55 -2.16 9.02 -0.53
C ILE A 55 -1.74 9.12 -1.99
N VAL A 56 -2.53 8.53 -2.88
CA VAL A 56 -2.29 8.61 -4.32
C VAL A 56 -2.58 10.03 -4.80
N THR A 57 -1.57 10.70 -5.35
CA THR A 57 -1.70 12.07 -5.88
C THR A 57 -1.93 12.09 -7.39
N SER A 58 -1.45 11.05 -8.10
CA SER A 58 -1.71 10.82 -9.53
C SER A 58 -1.80 9.32 -9.82
N VAL A 59 -2.66 8.97 -10.76
CA VAL A 59 -2.78 7.60 -11.29
C VAL A 59 -2.90 7.64 -12.80
N GLU A 60 -2.20 6.72 -13.45
CA GLU A 60 -2.32 6.47 -14.87
C GLU A 60 -2.44 4.95 -15.11
N ALA A 61 -3.48 4.53 -15.82
CA ALA A 61 -3.63 3.14 -16.20
C ALA A 61 -2.69 2.81 -17.37
N VAL A 62 -1.86 1.78 -17.21
CA VAL A 62 -0.99 1.35 -18.31
C VAL A 62 -1.78 0.53 -19.29
N ALA A 63 -1.79 0.97 -20.55
CA ALA A 63 -2.49 0.31 -21.64
C ALA A 63 -2.09 -1.17 -21.73
N ARG A 64 -3.09 -2.02 -21.99
CA ARG A 64 -2.84 -3.43 -22.27
C ARG A 64 -2.20 -3.57 -23.64
N LYS A 65 -1.28 -4.52 -23.80
CA LYS A 65 -0.74 -4.86 -25.10
C LYS A 65 -1.82 -5.58 -25.92
N LEU A 66 -2.15 -5.03 -27.08
CA LEU A 66 -3.05 -5.66 -28.04
C LEU A 66 -2.48 -7.02 -28.45
N GLY A 67 -3.31 -8.06 -28.48
CA GLY A 67 -2.90 -9.43 -28.81
C GLY A 67 -2.51 -10.33 -27.63
N ILE A 68 -2.50 -9.83 -26.38
CA ILE A 68 -2.30 -10.67 -25.19
C ILE A 68 -3.64 -10.98 -24.52
N ALA A 69 -4.10 -12.22 -24.62
CA ALA A 69 -5.39 -12.66 -24.06
C ALA A 69 -5.48 -12.49 -22.53
N ARG A 70 -4.37 -12.66 -21.80
CA ARG A 70 -4.31 -12.52 -20.35
C ARG A 70 -3.13 -11.66 -19.91
N GLN A 71 -3.42 -10.43 -19.50
CA GLN A 71 -2.43 -9.51 -18.93
C GLN A 71 -2.87 -9.02 -17.55
N THR A 72 -1.98 -9.09 -16.57
CA THR A 72 -2.21 -8.45 -15.26
C THR A 72 -2.25 -6.93 -15.44
N PRO A 73 -3.31 -6.24 -14.99
CA PRO A 73 -3.37 -4.78 -15.01
C PRO A 73 -2.17 -4.15 -14.30
N ARG A 74 -1.63 -3.09 -14.88
CA ARG A 74 -0.54 -2.29 -14.32
C ARG A 74 -0.97 -0.83 -14.29
N VAL A 75 -0.47 -0.11 -13.30
CA VAL A 75 -0.74 1.32 -13.12
C VAL A 75 0.56 2.04 -12.81
N SER A 76 0.66 3.27 -13.27
CA SER A 76 1.67 4.23 -12.83
C SER A 76 1.04 5.12 -11.76
N LEU A 77 1.77 5.39 -10.68
CA LEU A 77 1.26 6.08 -9.50
C LEU A 77 2.27 7.12 -9.02
N ALA A 78 1.78 8.29 -8.65
CA ALA A 78 2.47 9.20 -7.76
C ALA A 78 1.78 9.17 -6.40
N ILE A 79 2.58 9.11 -5.34
CA ILE A 79 2.10 8.90 -3.98
C ILE A 79 2.80 9.88 -3.07
N GLU A 80 2.05 10.58 -2.23
CA GLU A 80 2.56 11.41 -1.15
C GLU A 80 2.55 10.61 0.16
N ARG A 81 3.68 10.57 0.86
CA ARG A 81 3.86 9.83 2.10
C ARG A 81 3.19 10.57 3.24
N ILE A 82 2.24 9.92 3.90
CA ILE A 82 1.58 10.45 5.10
C ILE A 82 2.11 9.81 6.39
N ALA A 83 2.72 8.62 6.30
CA ALA A 83 3.29 7.96 7.46
C ALA A 83 4.39 6.97 7.06
N GLN A 84 5.42 6.84 7.91
CA GLN A 84 6.50 5.87 7.76
C GLN A 84 6.45 4.84 8.88
N ALA A 85 6.68 3.57 8.57
CA ALA A 85 6.74 2.52 9.59
C ALA A 85 7.99 2.74 10.49
N LYS A 86 7.83 2.72 11.82
CA LYS A 86 8.93 2.90 12.80
C LYS A 86 10.01 1.85 12.67
N ARG A 87 9.61 0.64 12.27
CA ARG A 87 10.49 -0.43 11.83
C ARG A 87 9.85 -1.04 10.60
N PRO A 88 10.64 -1.53 9.65
CA PRO A 88 10.07 -2.28 8.56
C PRO A 88 9.30 -3.48 9.11
N LEU A 89 8.10 -3.73 8.60
CA LEU A 89 7.32 -4.89 9.01
C LEU A 89 7.37 -5.93 7.89
N GLY A 90 8.33 -6.85 8.02
CA GLY A 90 8.46 -8.00 7.13
C GLY A 90 7.34 -9.03 7.34
N ARG A 91 7.31 -10.06 6.50
CA ARG A 91 6.31 -11.16 6.61
C ARG A 91 6.17 -11.77 8.01
N ALA A 92 7.26 -11.83 8.78
CA ALA A 92 7.25 -12.39 10.14
C ALA A 92 6.67 -11.42 11.19
N GLU A 93 6.75 -10.12 10.94
CA GLU A 93 6.32 -9.06 11.87
C GLU A 93 4.91 -8.57 11.58
N LEU A 94 4.45 -8.72 10.34
CA LEU A 94 3.03 -8.54 10.00
C LEU A 94 2.23 -9.64 10.68
N LYS A 95 1.36 -9.22 11.61
CA LYS A 95 0.46 -10.12 12.34
C LYS A 95 -0.29 -10.98 11.31
N ARG A 96 -0.04 -12.29 11.31
CA ARG A 96 -0.77 -13.22 10.45
C ARG A 96 -2.23 -13.19 10.86
N LEU A 97 -3.06 -12.55 10.04
CA LEU A 97 -4.51 -12.64 10.17
C LEU A 97 -4.92 -14.03 9.62
N THR A 98 -4.62 -15.08 10.37
CA THR A 98 -4.88 -16.48 9.96
C THR A 98 -6.28 -16.94 10.33
N ASN A 99 -6.91 -16.30 11.32
CA ASN A 99 -8.30 -16.56 11.68
C ASN A 99 -9.20 -15.49 11.09
N TRP A 100 -9.98 -15.91 10.09
CA TRP A 100 -10.94 -15.08 9.38
C TRP A 100 -12.23 -14.81 10.18
N ASN A 101 -12.40 -15.46 11.34
CA ASN A 101 -13.68 -15.49 12.08
C ASN A 101 -13.64 -14.86 13.49
N ASP A 102 -12.57 -14.17 13.88
CA ASP A 102 -12.36 -13.76 15.29
C ASP A 102 -13.04 -12.44 15.69
N GLY A 103 -13.98 -11.93 14.90
CA GLY A 103 -14.81 -10.77 15.27
C GLY A 103 -14.06 -9.44 15.51
N GLN A 104 -12.74 -9.40 15.30
CA GLN A 104 -11.94 -8.16 15.29
C GLN A 104 -12.25 -7.33 14.03
N PRO A 105 -12.03 -5.99 14.02
CA PRO A 105 -12.61 -5.05 13.06
C PRO A 105 -12.02 -5.16 11.64
N GLY A 106 -12.27 -6.30 11.01
CA GLY A 106 -12.12 -6.60 9.60
C GLY A 106 -13.34 -7.36 9.05
N CYS A 107 -14.40 -7.56 9.85
CA CYS A 107 -15.59 -8.31 9.44
C CYS A 107 -16.82 -7.40 9.32
N HIS A 108 -17.30 -7.25 8.07
CA HIS A 108 -18.67 -6.90 7.68
C HIS A 108 -19.34 -5.63 8.26
N ARG A 109 -18.97 -4.45 7.75
CA ARG A 109 -19.84 -3.33 7.28
C ARG A 109 -18.95 -2.16 6.85
N PRO A 110 -19.46 -1.16 6.08
CA PRO A 110 -18.62 -0.06 5.61
C PRO A 110 -18.32 0.85 6.79
N VAL A 111 -17.32 0.48 7.59
CA VAL A 111 -16.61 1.42 8.43
C VAL A 111 -15.94 2.36 7.44
N VAL A 112 -16.38 3.61 7.48
CA VAL A 112 -15.66 4.75 6.93
C VAL A 112 -14.30 4.70 7.62
N TRP A 113 -13.34 4.13 6.91
CA TRP A 113 -11.96 4.10 7.32
C TRP A 113 -11.38 5.50 7.11
N PRO A 114 -10.69 6.12 8.08
CA PRO A 114 -10.22 5.54 9.34
C PRO A 114 -11.06 5.93 10.57
N ALA A 115 -11.24 5.00 11.51
CA ALA A 115 -11.71 5.31 12.87
C ALA A 115 -10.53 5.82 13.74
N PRO A 116 -10.76 6.75 14.69
CA PRO A 116 -9.72 7.25 15.59
C PRO A 116 -9.23 6.10 16.51
N GLY A 117 -7.92 5.82 16.51
CA GLY A 117 -7.28 4.88 17.45
C GLY A 117 -6.49 3.73 16.83
N TRP A 118 -6.67 3.40 15.54
CA TRP A 118 -5.80 2.41 14.85
C TRP A 118 -4.34 2.87 14.69
N TRP A 119 -4.08 4.16 14.91
CA TRP A 119 -2.79 4.83 14.71
C TRP A 119 -1.72 4.41 15.74
N LEU A 120 -2.12 4.15 17.00
CA LEU A 120 -1.18 3.77 18.07
C LEU A 120 -0.60 2.36 17.87
N MET A 121 -1.37 1.44 17.27
CA MET A 121 -1.01 0.02 17.23
C MET A 121 -0.10 -0.37 16.05
N ALA A 122 0.00 0.50 15.04
CA ALA A 122 0.76 0.21 13.83
C ALA A 122 2.18 0.80 13.82
N GLY A 123 2.61 1.42 14.93
CA GLY A 123 3.98 1.91 15.06
C GLY A 123 4.36 2.93 13.98
N PHE A 124 3.49 3.87 13.65
CA PHE A 124 3.80 5.02 12.81
C PHE A 124 4.26 6.18 13.71
N SER A 125 5.30 6.92 13.30
CA SER A 125 5.66 8.20 13.93
C SER A 125 5.04 9.34 13.12
N GLU A 126 4.35 10.25 13.79
CA GLU A 126 4.01 11.56 13.23
C GLU A 126 5.32 12.33 13.05
N THR A 127 5.67 12.71 11.83
CA THR A 127 6.65 13.76 11.60
C THR A 127 5.89 14.98 11.14
N GLU A 128 5.60 15.87 12.09
CA GLU A 128 5.25 17.27 11.82
C GLU A 128 6.51 18.03 11.37
N SER A 129 6.50 18.50 10.11
CA SER A 129 6.98 19.83 9.65
C SER A 129 6.99 19.89 8.14
#